data_AF-A0A4Q3Y7M8-F1
#
_entry.id   AF-A0A4Q3Y7M8-F1
#
_cell.length_a   1.000
_cell.length_b   1.000
_cell.length_c   1.000
_cell.angle_alpha   90.00
_cell.angle_beta   90.00
_cell.angle_gamma   90.00
#
_symmetry.space_group_name_H-M   'P 1'
#
loop_
_entity.id
_entity.type
_entity.pdbx_description
1 polymer ?
#
loop_
_entity_poly.entity_id
_entity_poly.type
_entity_poly.pdbx_seq_one_letter_code
_entity_poly.pdbx_strand_id
1 'polypeptide(L)'
;MNVRIAQIRGLQHLTELQLRAEEAKFAELKLREAEIRRLLADLKSERAGRMAAVGQAPDLAFAAGADVRWLRWVDQRRSALNSELAQLLAAQDTMREALRRAFGRDQATKALLEQEEKARAQIRARRANWD
;
A
#
# COMPACT_ATOMS: atom_id res chain seq x y z
N MET A 1 -16.92 -21.29 30.94
CA MET A 1 -16.62 -20.93 29.54
C MET A 1 -15.58 -21.94 29.02
N ASN A 2 -15.87 -22.68 27.96
CA ASN A 2 -15.01 -23.81 27.53
C ASN A 2 -13.73 -23.28 26.82
N VAL A 3 -12.56 -23.61 27.36
CA VAL A 3 -11.24 -23.02 27.07
C VAL A 3 -10.93 -22.89 25.57
N ARG A 4 -11.35 -23.85 24.75
CA ARG A 4 -11.07 -23.88 23.31
C ARG A 4 -11.63 -22.68 22.53
N ILE A 5 -12.87 -22.24 22.81
CA ILE A 5 -13.47 -21.10 22.09
C ILE A 5 -12.82 -19.78 22.49
N ALA A 6 -12.40 -19.66 23.75
CA ALA A 6 -11.69 -18.50 24.25
C ALA A 6 -10.31 -18.39 23.58
N GLN A 7 -9.61 -19.52 23.40
CA GLN A 7 -8.35 -19.58 22.66
C GLN A 7 -8.51 -19.18 21.19
N ILE A 8 -9.53 -19.70 20.49
CA ILE A 8 -9.78 -19.36 19.08
C ILE A 8 -10.12 -17.87 18.93
N ARG A 9 -10.92 -17.31 19.84
CA ARG A 9 -11.24 -15.88 19.85
C ARG A 9 -9.99 -15.02 20.10
N GLY A 10 -9.12 -15.44 21.04
CA GLY A 10 -7.84 -14.77 21.26
C GLY A 10 -6.94 -14.82 20.02
N LEU A 11 -6.89 -15.95 19.33
CA LEU A 11 -6.12 -16.11 18.10
C LEU A 11 -6.69 -15.25 16.96
N GLN A 12 -8.02 -15.22 16.79
CA GLN A 12 -8.68 -14.36 15.80
C GLN A 12 -8.36 -12.88 16.03
N HIS A 13 -8.43 -12.43 17.28
CA HIS A 13 -8.07 -11.07 17.63
C HIS A 13 -6.59 -10.76 17.30
N LEU A 14 -5.67 -11.67 17.62
CA LEU A 14 -4.26 -11.51 17.30
C LEU A 14 -4.00 -11.43 15.79
N THR A 15 -4.62 -12.31 15.00
CA THR A 15 -4.45 -12.31 13.54
C THR A 15 -5.06 -11.09 12.88
N GLU A 16 -6.17 -10.58 13.43
CA GLU A 16 -6.78 -9.33 12.98
C GLU A 16 -5.85 -8.13 13.24
N LEU A 17 -5.26 -8.05 14.44
CA LEU A 17 -4.27 -7.01 14.76
C LEU A 17 -3.05 -7.10 13.85
N GLN A 18 -2.56 -8.31 13.59
CA GLN A 18 -1.45 -8.54 12.66
C GLN A 18 -1.80 -8.06 11.25
N LEU A 19 -2.98 -8.40 10.73
CA LEU A 19 -3.44 -7.95 9.42
C LEU A 19 -3.47 -6.41 9.34
N ARG A 20 -4.11 -5.75 10.32
CA ARG A 20 -4.17 -4.28 10.36
C ARG A 20 -2.78 -3.63 10.40
N ALA A 21 -1.83 -4.22 11.12
CA ALA A 21 -0.47 -3.72 11.18
C ALA A 21 0.23 -3.81 9.82
N GLU A 22 0.05 -4.91 9.08
CA GLU A 22 0.61 -5.06 7.73
C GLU A 22 -0.09 -4.14 6.71
N GLU A 23 -1.40 -3.93 6.84
CA GLU A 23 -2.16 -2.96 6.03
C GLU A 23 -1.66 -1.54 6.23
N ALA A 24 -1.40 -1.13 7.48
CA ALA A 24 -0.89 0.21 7.81
C ALA A 24 0.49 0.46 7.16
N LYS A 25 1.42 -0.50 7.29
CA LYS A 25 2.75 -0.41 6.64
C LYS A 25 2.62 -0.32 5.11
N PHE A 26 1.71 -1.12 4.52
CA PHE A 26 1.50 -1.09 3.07
C PHE A 26 0.89 0.24 2.61
N ALA A 27 0.00 0.83 3.41
CA ALA A 27 -0.61 2.13 3.14
C ALA A 27 0.45 3.25 3.12
N GLU A 28 1.44 3.23 4.02
CA GLU A 28 2.56 4.17 4.00
C GLU A 28 3.34 4.12 2.67
N LEU A 29 3.62 2.91 2.17
CA LEU A 29 4.27 2.74 0.86
C LEU A 29 3.39 3.26 -0.28
N LYS A 30 2.06 3.10 -0.19
CA LYS A 30 1.13 3.63 -1.18
C LYS A 30 1.07 5.15 -1.19
N LEU A 31 1.13 5.79 -0.03
CA LEU A 31 1.21 7.25 0.08
C LEU A 31 2.49 7.76 -0.57
N ARG A 32 3.64 7.12 -0.29
CA ARG A 32 4.92 7.50 -0.91
C ARG A 32 4.90 7.31 -2.43
N GLU A 33 4.25 6.27 -2.93
CA GLU A 33 4.11 6.01 -4.37
C GLU A 33 3.33 7.13 -5.05
N ALA A 34 2.21 7.53 -4.44
CA ALA A 34 1.38 8.61 -4.93
C ALA A 34 2.14 9.95 -4.96
N GLU A 35 2.93 10.23 -3.91
CA GLU A 35 3.76 11.43 -3.83
C GLU A 35 4.81 11.48 -4.96
N ILE A 36 5.57 10.40 -5.17
CA ILE A 36 6.59 10.34 -6.22
C ILE A 36 5.96 10.50 -7.61
N ARG A 37 4.80 9.85 -7.85
CA ARG A 37 4.07 10.00 -9.11
C ARG A 37 3.59 11.43 -9.34
N ARG A 38 3.12 12.11 -8.29
CA ARG A 38 2.76 13.53 -8.36
C ARG A 38 3.98 14.38 -8.74
N LEU A 39 5.12 14.19 -8.06
CA LEU A 39 6.34 14.93 -8.37
C LEU A 39 6.82 14.71 -9.81
N LEU A 40 6.71 13.49 -10.34
CA LEU A 40 7.02 13.19 -11.73
C LEU A 40 6.05 13.89 -12.71
N ALA A 41 4.76 13.95 -12.37
CA ALA A 41 3.76 14.66 -13.17
C ALA A 41 4.00 16.18 -13.16
N ASP A 42 4.33 16.74 -12.00
CA ASP A 42 4.65 18.16 -11.82
C ASP A 42 5.88 18.54 -12.68
N LEU A 43 6.97 17.77 -12.60
CA LEU A 43 8.18 17.97 -13.44
C LEU A 43 7.87 17.89 -14.94
N LYS A 44 6.98 16.98 -15.34
CA LYS A 44 6.56 16.85 -16.74
C LYS A 44 5.79 18.08 -17.20
N SER A 45 4.90 18.61 -16.35
CA SER A 45 4.11 19.81 -16.61
C SER A 45 5.02 21.06 -16.73
N GLU A 46 5.95 21.24 -15.79
CA GLU A 46 6.92 22.34 -15.80
C GLU A 46 7.76 22.36 -17.08
N ARG A 47 8.20 21.17 -17.55
CA ARG A 47 8.92 21.04 -18.82
C ARG A 47 8.09 21.42 -20.03
N ALA A 48 6.84 20.98 -20.09
CA ALA A 48 5.95 21.36 -21.18
C ALA A 48 5.70 22.88 -21.19
N GLY A 49 5.44 23.48 -20.02
CA GLY A 49 5.23 24.92 -19.88
C GLY A 49 6.44 25.75 -20.29
N ARG A 50 7.64 25.35 -19.88
CA ARG A 50 8.87 26.06 -20.25
C ARG A 50 9.17 25.93 -21.75
N MET A 51 9.01 24.75 -22.34
CA MET A 51 9.19 24.57 -23.79
C MET A 51 8.25 25.47 -24.61
N ALA A 52 7.01 25.68 -24.14
CA ALA A 52 6.07 26.60 -24.77
C ALA A 52 6.52 28.08 -24.66
N ALA A 53 7.16 28.47 -23.55
CA ALA A 53 7.61 29.83 -23.30
C ALA A 53 8.88 30.24 -24.05
N VAL A 54 9.80 29.29 -24.32
CA VAL A 54 11.08 29.57 -25.02
C VAL A 54 10.85 30.11 -26.43
N GLY A 55 9.75 29.75 -27.10
CA GLY A 55 9.40 30.28 -28.42
C GLY A 55 9.05 31.78 -28.46
N GLN A 56 8.94 32.45 -27.30
CA GLN A 56 8.53 33.86 -27.18
C GLN A 56 9.62 34.78 -26.62
N ALA A 57 10.83 34.27 -26.34
CA ALA A 57 11.87 35.03 -25.65
C ALA A 57 12.74 35.89 -26.61
N PRO A 58 13.01 37.16 -26.28
CA PRO A 58 13.78 38.08 -27.14
C PRO A 58 15.30 37.85 -27.13
N ASP A 59 15.86 37.16 -26.12
CA ASP A 59 17.28 36.78 -26.06
C ASP A 59 17.43 35.26 -26.05
N LEU A 60 17.47 34.68 -27.25
CA LEU A 60 17.53 33.24 -27.48
C LEU A 60 18.84 32.59 -26.99
N ALA A 61 19.95 33.33 -26.96
CA ALA A 61 21.26 32.77 -26.62
C ALA A 61 21.44 32.61 -25.10
N PHE A 62 21.05 33.62 -24.32
CA PHE A 62 21.02 33.50 -22.86
C PHE A 62 19.97 32.50 -22.39
N ALA A 63 18.79 32.52 -23.01
CA ALA A 63 17.72 31.54 -22.74
C ALA A 63 18.18 30.10 -23.02
N ALA A 64 18.88 29.85 -24.14
CA ALA A 64 19.39 28.53 -24.48
C ALA A 64 20.39 27.98 -23.44
N GLY A 65 21.29 28.82 -22.91
CA GLY A 65 22.28 28.40 -21.90
C GLY A 65 21.65 28.07 -20.53
N ALA A 66 20.69 28.89 -20.08
CA ALA A 66 19.94 28.64 -18.85
C ALA A 66 19.03 27.41 -18.95
N ASP A 67 18.45 27.18 -20.14
CA ASP A 67 17.59 26.04 -20.42
C ASP A 67 18.35 24.70 -20.37
N VAL A 68 19.58 24.64 -20.90
CA VAL A 68 20.41 23.42 -20.86
C VAL A 68 20.72 22.98 -19.42
N ARG A 69 21.07 23.91 -18.52
CA ARG A 69 21.34 23.57 -17.10
C ARG A 69 20.08 23.08 -16.41
N TRP A 70 18.95 23.72 -16.68
CA TRP A 70 17.67 23.33 -16.11
C TRP A 70 17.20 21.97 -16.63
N LEU A 71 17.30 21.71 -17.94
CA LEU A 71 16.98 20.42 -18.54
C LEU A 71 17.81 19.28 -17.94
N ARG A 72 19.12 19.52 -17.74
CA ARG A 72 19.99 18.56 -17.06
C ARG A 72 19.53 18.27 -15.63
N TRP A 73 19.15 19.31 -14.88
CA TRP A 73 18.60 19.14 -13.53
C TRP A 73 17.29 18.34 -13.54
N VAL A 74 16.37 18.62 -14.49
CA VAL A 74 15.11 17.87 -14.65
C VAL A 74 15.37 16.40 -14.93
N ASP A 75 16.28 16.10 -15.86
CA ASP A 75 16.59 14.72 -16.23
C ASP A 75 17.24 13.96 -15.05
N GLN A 76 18.17 14.59 -14.31
CA GLN A 76 18.74 14.03 -13.08
C GLN A 76 17.67 13.78 -12.02
N ARG A 77 16.78 14.76 -11.78
CA ARG A 77 15.73 14.64 -10.78
C ARG A 77 14.72 13.55 -11.14
N ARG A 78 14.33 13.46 -12.40
CA ARG A 78 13.45 12.40 -12.93
C ARG A 78 14.10 11.02 -12.79
N SER A 79 15.39 10.90 -13.08
CA SER A 79 16.13 9.64 -12.91
C SER A 79 16.14 9.18 -11.44
N ALA A 80 16.39 10.11 -10.51
CA ALA A 80 16.33 9.83 -9.08
C ALA A 80 14.94 9.38 -8.62
N LEU A 81 13.88 10.12 -8.99
CA LEU A 81 12.50 9.79 -8.64
C LEU A 81 12.05 8.44 -9.23
N ASN A 82 12.44 8.13 -10.47
CA ASN A 82 12.13 6.83 -11.08
C ASN A 82 12.84 5.68 -10.37
N SER A 83 14.08 5.89 -9.92
CA SER A 83 14.84 4.89 -9.16
C SER A 83 14.17 4.64 -7.79
N GLU A 84 13.75 5.71 -7.11
CA GLU A 84 12.99 5.61 -5.85
C GLU A 84 11.66 4.89 -6.06
N LEU A 85 10.92 5.22 -7.14
CA LEU A 85 9.68 4.55 -7.48
C LEU A 85 9.88 3.04 -7.74
N ALA A 86 10.94 2.67 -8.46
CA ALA A 86 11.25 1.27 -8.72
C ALA A 86 11.55 0.49 -7.43
N GLN A 87 12.34 1.08 -6.52
CA GLN A 87 12.62 0.49 -5.20
C GLN A 87 11.34 0.33 -4.38
N LEU A 88 10.46 1.34 -4.39
CA LEU A 88 9.20 1.31 -3.68
C LEU A 88 8.26 0.23 -4.22
N LEU A 89 8.17 0.06 -5.54
CA LEU A 89 7.38 -0.99 -6.16
C LEU A 89 7.90 -2.39 -5.78
N ALA A 90 9.22 -2.58 -5.77
CA ALA A 90 9.83 -3.84 -5.32
C ALA A 90 9.54 -4.12 -3.83
N ALA A 91 9.58 -3.09 -2.99
CA ALA A 91 9.21 -3.21 -1.57
C ALA A 91 7.73 -3.57 -1.41
N GLN A 92 6.83 -2.94 -2.18
CA GLN A 92 5.40 -3.27 -2.18
C GLN A 92 5.16 -4.72 -2.59
N ASP A 93 5.84 -5.22 -3.63
CA ASP A 93 5.72 -6.61 -4.06
C ASP A 93 6.18 -7.59 -2.97
N THR A 94 7.26 -7.27 -2.26
CA THR A 94 7.73 -8.07 -1.13
C THR A 94 6.71 -8.08 0.02
N MET A 95 6.09 -6.92 0.30
CA MET A 95 5.08 -6.79 1.36
C MET A 95 3.74 -7.44 1.03
N ARG A 96 3.36 -7.54 -0.26
CA ARG A 96 2.12 -8.21 -0.69
C ARG A 96 2.04 -9.64 -0.19
N GLU A 97 3.16 -10.36 -0.19
CA GLU A 97 3.20 -11.73 0.32
C GLU A 97 3.00 -11.81 1.84
N ALA A 98 3.51 -10.85 2.61
CA ALA A 98 3.26 -10.76 4.05
C ALA A 98 1.79 -10.45 4.34
N LEU A 99 1.21 -9.49 3.60
CA LEU A 99 -0.20 -9.12 3.69
C LEU A 99 -1.12 -10.30 3.34
N ARG A 100 -0.82 -11.02 2.25
CA ARG A 100 -1.57 -12.21 1.83
C ARG A 100 -1.57 -13.29 2.91
N ARG A 101 -0.43 -13.52 3.56
CA ARG A 101 -0.34 -14.49 4.67
C ARG A 101 -1.10 -14.02 5.91
N ALA A 102 -1.00 -12.76 6.29
CA ALA A 102 -1.74 -12.20 7.41
C ALA A 102 -3.25 -12.29 7.19
N PHE A 103 -3.71 -11.93 5.99
CA PHE A 103 -5.10 -12.06 5.58
C PHE A 103 -5.57 -13.51 5.63
N GLY A 104 -4.81 -14.45 5.05
CA GLY A 104 -5.16 -15.87 5.08
C GLY A 104 -5.31 -16.41 6.51
N ARG A 105 -4.43 -16.00 7.44
CA ARG A 105 -4.52 -16.38 8.87
C ARG A 105 -5.75 -15.80 9.55
N ASP A 106 -6.07 -14.53 9.30
CA ASP A 106 -7.28 -13.88 9.81
C ASP A 106 -8.55 -14.58 9.29
N GLN A 107 -8.61 -14.90 8.00
CA GLN A 107 -9.76 -15.63 7.43
C GLN A 107 -9.89 -17.04 8.00
N ALA A 108 -8.78 -17.77 8.15
CA ALA A 108 -8.79 -19.12 8.70
C ALA A 108 -9.30 -19.13 10.16
N THR A 109 -8.87 -18.18 10.99
CA THR A 109 -9.31 -18.10 12.39
C THR A 109 -10.77 -17.68 12.52
N LYS A 110 -11.24 -16.76 11.67
CA LYS A 110 -12.67 -16.40 11.57
C LYS A 110 -13.53 -17.62 11.21
N ALA A 111 -13.13 -18.39 10.20
CA ALA A 111 -13.84 -19.59 9.80
C ALA A 111 -13.87 -20.66 10.90
N LEU A 112 -12.75 -20.87 11.61
CA LEU A 112 -12.68 -21.79 12.75
C LEU A 112 -13.59 -21.35 13.90
N LEU A 113 -13.64 -20.06 14.21
CA LEU A 113 -14.52 -19.52 15.25
C LEU A 113 -15.99 -19.77 14.90
N GLU A 114 -16.38 -19.45 13.68
CA GLU A 114 -17.75 -19.66 13.18
C GLU A 114 -18.16 -21.14 13.24
N GLN A 115 -17.26 -22.05 12.84
CA GLN A 115 -17.50 -23.49 12.89
C GLN A 115 -17.73 -23.98 14.32
N GLU A 116 -16.91 -23.56 15.27
CA GLU A 116 -17.03 -23.93 16.68
C GLU A 116 -18.30 -23.33 17.33
N GLU A 117 -18.68 -22.11 16.97
CA GLU A 117 -19.91 -21.49 17.43
C GLU A 117 -21.15 -22.24 16.92
N LYS A 118 -21.17 -22.62 15.63
CA LYS A 118 -22.23 -23.44 15.02
C LYS A 118 -22.33 -24.82 15.67
N ALA A 119 -21.21 -25.52 15.83
CA ALA A 119 -21.19 -26.85 16.47
C ALA A 119 -21.78 -26.80 17.89
N ARG A 120 -21.45 -25.76 18.65
CA ARG A 120 -21.99 -25.57 20.00
C ARG A 120 -23.46 -25.20 20.01
N ALA A 121 -23.91 -24.36 19.08
CA ALA A 121 -25.32 -24.04 18.95
C ALA A 121 -26.15 -25.29 18.66
N GLN A 122 -25.67 -26.18 17.77
CA GLN A 122 -26.30 -27.46 17.48
C GLN A 122 -26.34 -28.38 18.70
N ILE A 123 -25.26 -28.48 19.48
CA ILE A 123 -25.24 -29.27 20.73
C ILE A 123 -26.27 -28.74 21.73
N ARG A 124 -26.37 -27.41 21.89
CA ARG A 124 -27.36 -26.78 22.79
C ARG A 124 -28.79 -27.03 22.33
N ALA A 125 -29.07 -26.84 21.03
CA ALA A 125 -30.39 -27.08 20.45
C ALA A 125 -30.80 -28.56 20.58
N ARG A 126 -29.87 -29.49 20.38
CA ARG A 126 -30.13 -30.92 20.62
C ARG A 126 -30.49 -31.17 22.08
N ARG A 127 -29.76 -30.64 23.07
CA ARG A 127 -30.11 -30.86 24.49
C ARG A 127 -31.48 -30.31 24.85
N ALA A 128 -31.81 -29.11 24.39
CA ALA A 128 -33.09 -28.47 24.65
C ALA A 128 -34.31 -29.18 24.02
N ASN A 129 -34.10 -30.04 23.01
CA ASN A 129 -35.17 -30.84 22.39
C ASN A 129 -35.40 -32.20 23.08
N TRP A 130 -34.56 -32.60 24.04
CA TRP A 130 -34.67 -33.87 24.75
C TRP A 130 -35.18 -33.71 26.19
N ASP A 131 -35.25 -32.46 26.68
CA ASP A 131 -35.91 -32.05 27.93
C ASP A 131 -37.37 -31.63 27.63
#